data_AF-A0A834AY12-F1
#
_entry.id   AF-A0A834AY12-F1
#
_cell.length_a   1.000
_cell.length_b   1.000
_cell.length_c   1.000
_cell.angle_alpha   90.00
_cell.angle_beta   90.00
_cell.angle_gamma   90.00
#
_symmetry.space_group_name_H-M   'P 1'
#
loop_
_entity.id
_entity.type
_entity.pdbx_description
1 polymer ?
#
loop_
_entity_poly.entity_id
_entity_poly.type
_entity_poly.pdbx_seq_one_letter_code
_entity_poly.pdbx_strand_id
1 'polypeptide(L)'
;MLLSLTQTTGGFLNFVLALVLPLAYGFQPDLVLLALGTAHGLRESQAALLAALLRVPAGGRVLALLVEESAPQLAGVLAQVLHGEAPPSLGPFCVASPGDKQALMHLRRQLESQWKMLQVAAPA
;
A
#
# COMPACT_ATOMS: atom_id res chain seq x y z
N MET A 1 -7.61 10.25 8.43
CA MET A 1 -8.58 9.90 7.36
C MET A 1 -8.14 8.72 6.48
N LEU A 2 -6.85 8.50 6.22
CA LEU A 2 -6.38 7.31 5.46
C LEU A 2 -6.43 5.99 6.25
N LEU A 3 -6.37 6.05 7.59
CA LEU A 3 -6.32 4.88 8.48
C LEU A 3 -7.58 3.99 8.46
N SER A 4 -8.73 4.51 8.01
CA SER A 4 -9.95 3.71 7.89
C SER A 4 -9.98 2.83 6.63
N LEU A 5 -9.30 3.25 5.56
CA LEU A 5 -9.36 2.59 4.25
C LEU A 5 -8.76 1.19 4.25
N THR A 6 -7.88 0.88 5.20
CA THR A 6 -7.10 -0.37 5.24
C THR A 6 -7.58 -1.36 6.31
N GLN A 7 -8.68 -1.05 7.01
CA GLN A 7 -9.23 -1.87 8.10
C GLN A 7 -9.74 -3.23 7.61
N THR A 8 -10.21 -3.31 6.37
CA THR A 8 -10.63 -4.57 5.73
C THR A 8 -9.60 -5.01 4.68
N THR A 9 -9.50 -6.32 4.44
CA THR A 9 -8.64 -6.86 3.36
C THR A 9 -8.97 -6.24 2.01
N GLY A 10 -10.25 -6.12 1.65
CA GLY A 10 -10.68 -5.52 0.40
C GLY A 10 -10.49 -4.01 0.36
N GLY A 11 -10.69 -3.29 1.46
CA GLY A 11 -10.37 -1.86 1.55
C GLY A 11 -8.88 -1.60 1.30
N PHE A 12 -8.02 -2.36 1.97
CA PHE A 12 -6.57 -2.31 1.78
C PHE A 12 -6.17 -2.60 0.33
N LEU A 13 -6.64 -3.71 -0.26
CA LEU A 13 -6.31 -4.05 -1.64
C LEU A 13 -6.83 -3.01 -2.62
N ASN A 14 -8.05 -2.51 -2.43
CA ASN A 14 -8.63 -1.47 -3.27
C ASN A 14 -7.79 -0.19 -3.21
N PHE A 15 -7.35 0.21 -2.01
CA PHE A 15 -6.48 1.38 -1.83
C PHE A 15 -5.11 1.19 -2.51
N VAL A 16 -4.46 0.04 -2.30
CA VAL A 16 -3.14 -0.22 -2.88
C VAL A 16 -3.21 -0.29 -4.41
N LEU A 17 -4.16 -1.05 -4.93
CA LEU A 17 -4.25 -1.33 -6.37
C LEU A 17 -4.81 -0.15 -7.18
N ALA A 18 -5.76 0.60 -6.63
CA ALA A 18 -6.41 1.69 -7.37
C ALA A 18 -5.77 3.07 -7.13
N LEU A 19 -4.83 3.18 -6.18
CA LEU A 19 -4.17 4.45 -5.88
C LEU A 19 -2.66 4.30 -5.70
N VAL A 20 -2.19 3.54 -4.72
CA VAL A 20 -0.76 3.51 -4.35
C VAL A 20 0.10 3.02 -5.51
N LEU A 21 -0.24 1.89 -6.13
CA LEU A 21 0.55 1.36 -7.25
C LEU A 21 0.50 2.25 -8.49
N PRO A 22 -0.66 2.72 -8.99
CA PRO A 22 -0.69 3.67 -10.09
C PRO A 22 0.20 4.90 -9.87
N LEU A 23 0.20 5.45 -8.65
CA LEU A 23 1.06 6.57 -8.28
C LEU A 23 2.54 6.17 -8.28
N ALA A 24 2.90 5.05 -7.66
CA ALA A 24 4.29 4.59 -7.60
C ALA A 24 4.86 4.30 -9.00
N TYR A 25 4.10 3.64 -9.87
CA TYR A 25 4.51 3.39 -11.26
C TYR A 25 4.54 4.67 -12.10
N GLY A 26 3.62 5.61 -11.88
CA GLY A 26 3.64 6.90 -12.55
C GLY A 26 4.79 7.81 -12.10
N PHE A 27 5.21 7.71 -10.83
CA PHE A 27 6.31 8.47 -10.27
C PHE A 27 7.69 7.91 -10.65
N GLN A 28 7.79 6.58 -10.84
CA GLN A 28 9.04 5.88 -11.15
C GLN A 28 10.17 6.19 -10.15
N PRO A 29 9.97 5.89 -8.84
CA PRO A 29 10.95 6.22 -7.82
C PRO A 29 12.27 5.48 -8.00
N ASP A 30 13.39 6.14 -7.72
CA ASP A 30 14.69 5.46 -7.59
C ASP A 30 14.81 4.67 -6.28
N LEU A 31 14.03 5.03 -5.25
CA LEU A 31 14.01 4.41 -3.93
C LEU A 31 12.60 4.52 -3.33
N VAL A 32 12.11 3.45 -2.70
CA VAL A 32 10.91 3.50 -1.87
C VAL A 32 11.30 3.56 -0.40
N LEU A 33 10.76 4.54 0.32
CA LEU A 33 10.83 4.62 1.78
C LEU A 33 9.49 4.17 2.38
N LEU A 34 9.48 3.02 3.05
CA LEU A 34 8.32 2.52 3.78
C LEU A 34 8.46 2.87 5.27
N ALA A 35 7.86 3.97 5.70
CA ALA A 35 7.87 4.40 7.09
C ALA A 35 6.62 3.91 7.83
N LEU A 36 6.79 2.98 8.77
CA LEU A 36 5.74 2.43 9.61
C LEU A 36 5.91 2.93 11.05
N GLY A 37 5.07 3.89 11.45
CA GLY A 37 5.02 4.39 12.82
C GLY A 37 4.07 3.61 13.72
N THR A 38 4.10 3.89 15.02
CA THR A 38 3.27 3.26 16.06
C THR A 38 1.76 3.25 15.77
N ALA A 39 1.26 4.19 14.95
CA ALA A 39 -0.16 4.30 14.59
C ALA A 39 -0.46 3.94 13.11
N HIS A 40 0.42 3.18 12.45
CA HIS A 40 0.25 2.81 11.03
C HIS A 40 -1.02 2.01 10.71
N GLY A 41 -1.57 1.28 11.69
CA GLY A 41 -2.87 0.61 11.59
C GLY A 41 -2.95 -0.53 10.56
N LEU A 42 -1.81 -0.97 10.01
CA LEU A 42 -1.73 -2.12 9.11
C LEU A 42 -1.53 -3.40 9.92
N ARG A 43 -2.17 -4.48 9.48
CA ARG A 43 -1.78 -5.83 9.92
C ARG A 43 -0.42 -6.19 9.34
N GLU A 44 0.32 -7.08 9.99
CA GLU A 44 1.65 -7.51 9.52
C GLU A 44 1.62 -8.03 8.08
N SER A 45 0.61 -8.83 7.73
CA SER A 45 0.46 -9.35 6.35
C SER A 45 0.14 -8.27 5.32
N GLN A 46 -0.55 -7.21 5.71
CA GLN A 46 -0.80 -6.05 4.84
C GLN A 46 0.47 -5.24 4.63
N ALA A 47 1.23 -4.97 5.69
CA ALA A 47 2.52 -4.28 5.60
C ALA A 47 3.52 -5.08 4.75
N ALA A 48 3.58 -6.40 4.95
CA ALA A 48 4.40 -7.31 4.16
C ALA A 48 4.02 -7.28 2.68
N LEU A 49 2.74 -7.42 2.34
CA LEU A 49 2.31 -7.37 0.94
C LEU A 49 2.58 -5.99 0.32
N LEU A 50 2.37 -4.90 1.06
CA LEU A 50 2.68 -3.56 0.58
C LEU A 50 4.18 -3.43 0.24
N ALA A 51 5.06 -3.92 1.12
CA ALA A 51 6.50 -3.94 0.88
C ALA A 51 6.84 -4.77 -0.37
N ALA A 52 6.24 -5.96 -0.53
CA ALA A 52 6.45 -6.81 -1.71
C ALA A 52 6.12 -6.08 -3.01
N LEU A 53 4.94 -5.45 -3.07
CA LEU A 53 4.43 -4.79 -4.27
C LEU A 53 5.26 -3.55 -4.63
N LEU A 54 5.74 -2.81 -3.62
CA LEU A 54 6.54 -1.60 -3.81
C LEU A 54 8.00 -1.87 -4.15
N ARG A 55 8.47 -3.13 -4.13
CA ARG A 55 9.80 -3.47 -4.68
C ARG A 55 9.88 -3.20 -6.17
N VAL A 56 8.80 -3.41 -6.91
CA VAL A 56 8.85 -3.37 -8.38
C VAL A 56 9.10 -1.95 -8.91
N PRO A 57 8.39 -0.90 -8.46
CA PRO A 57 8.57 0.45 -9.00
C PRO A 57 9.97 1.06 -8.82
N ALA A 58 10.76 0.59 -7.85
CA ALA A 58 12.11 1.10 -7.56
C ALA A 58 13.23 0.09 -7.83
N GLY A 59 13.00 -0.91 -8.70
CA GLY A 59 14.01 -1.90 -9.04
C GLY A 59 14.53 -2.69 -7.82
N GLY A 60 13.66 -2.93 -6.84
CA GLY A 60 13.97 -3.64 -5.60
C GLY A 60 14.53 -2.78 -4.47
N ARG A 61 14.80 -1.49 -4.70
CA ARG A 61 15.37 -0.60 -3.69
C ARG A 61 14.26 -0.08 -2.77
N VAL A 62 14.08 -0.77 -1.65
CA VAL A 62 13.11 -0.40 -0.60
C VAL A 62 13.83 -0.32 0.74
N LEU A 63 13.68 0.81 1.44
CA LEU A 63 14.10 1.00 2.81
C LEU A 63 12.88 1.03 3.72
N ALA A 64 12.78 0.07 4.64
CA ALA A 64 11.72 0.04 5.64
C ALA A 64 12.22 0.64 6.97
N LEU A 65 11.51 1.67 7.47
CA LEU A 65 11.76 2.28 8.77
C LEU A 65 10.61 1.93 9.71
N LEU A 66 10.91 1.23 10.80
CA LEU A 66 9.94 0.92 11.84
C LEU A 66 10.21 1.83 13.05
N VAL A 67 9.20 2.60 13.44
CA VAL A 67 9.23 3.45 14.63
C VAL A 67 8.33 2.81 15.68
N GLU A 68 8.76 1.66 16.20
CA GLU A 68 8.10 0.97 17.31
C GLU A 68 9.11 0.07 18.05
N GLU A 69 9.16 0.12 19.38
CA GLU A 69 10.03 -0.76 20.19
C GLU A 69 9.55 -2.23 20.22
N SER A 70 8.34 -2.51 19.74
CA SER A 70 7.63 -3.78 19.92
C SER A 70 7.28 -4.52 18.61
N ALA A 71 8.11 -4.42 17.56
CA ALA A 71 7.80 -5.10 16.29
C ALA A 71 8.92 -5.98 15.70
N PRO A 72 9.62 -6.83 16.49
CA PRO A 72 10.63 -7.75 15.95
C PRO A 72 10.03 -8.74 14.94
N GLN A 73 8.76 -9.14 15.12
CA GLN A 73 8.05 -10.01 14.18
C GLN A 73 7.83 -9.31 12.83
N LEU A 74 7.25 -8.09 12.85
CA LEU A 74 7.06 -7.30 11.63
C LEU A 74 8.38 -7.01 10.92
N ALA A 75 9.44 -6.66 11.65
CA ALA A 75 10.76 -6.45 11.07
C ALA A 75 11.28 -7.71 10.37
N GLY A 76 11.13 -8.89 11.00
CA GLY A 76 11.51 -10.17 10.39
C GLY A 76 10.71 -10.49 9.12
N VAL A 77 9.39 -10.30 9.16
CA VAL A 77 8.52 -10.53 7.99
C VAL A 77 8.86 -9.57 6.85
N LEU A 78 9.07 -8.29 7.14
CA LEU A 78 9.48 -7.31 6.14
C LEU A 78 10.84 -7.67 5.53
N ALA A 79 11.81 -8.08 6.36
CA ALA A 79 13.12 -8.50 5.87
C ALA A 79 13.02 -9.68 4.90
N GLN A 80 12.22 -10.71 5.22
CA GLN A 80 11.99 -11.87 4.35
C GLN A 80 11.40 -11.47 3.00
N VAL A 81 10.33 -10.67 3.01
CA VAL A 81 9.65 -10.25 1.79
C VAL A 81 10.50 -9.32 0.93
N LEU A 82 11.29 -8.44 1.57
CA LEU A 82 12.26 -7.61 0.87
C LEU A 82 13.39 -8.44 0.24
N HIS A 83 13.71 -9.60 0.81
CA HIS A 83 14.69 -10.53 0.25
C HIS A 83 14.18 -11.31 -0.97
N GLY A 84 12.86 -11.45 -1.16
CA GLY A 84 12.33 -12.31 -2.23
C GLY A 84 11.17 -13.19 -1.82
N GLU A 85 11.00 -13.43 -0.52
CA GLU A 85 10.04 -14.42 -0.03
C GLU A 85 8.60 -13.98 -0.28
N ALA A 86 7.72 -14.97 -0.43
CA ALA A 86 6.30 -14.72 -0.61
C ALA A 86 5.72 -14.08 0.68
N PRO A 87 4.92 -13.01 0.56
CA PRO A 87 4.26 -12.42 1.73
C PRO A 87 3.25 -13.41 2.33
N PRO A 88 3.01 -13.34 3.65
CA PRO A 88 2.00 -14.18 4.30
C PRO A 88 0.59 -13.88 3.77
N SER A 89 -0.31 -14.85 3.89
CA SER A 89 -1.71 -14.70 3.47
C SER A 89 -2.38 -13.52 4.20
N LEU A 90 -3.20 -12.76 3.47
CA LEU A 90 -4.03 -11.69 4.05
C LEU A 90 -5.21 -12.23 4.88
N GLY A 91 -5.43 -13.54 4.85
CA GLY A 91 -6.60 -14.20 5.41
C GLY A 91 -7.85 -14.03 4.53
N PRO A 92 -9.05 -14.20 5.11
CA PRO A 92 -10.30 -14.07 4.37
C PRO A 92 -10.43 -12.70 3.66
N PHE A 93 -10.98 -12.74 2.46
CA PHE A 93 -11.31 -11.53 1.73
C PHE A 93 -12.64 -10.97 2.21
N CYS A 94 -12.62 -9.72 2.67
CA CYS A 94 -13.81 -8.94 3.00
C CYS A 94 -13.91 -7.76 2.03
N VAL A 95 -15.07 -7.58 1.40
CA VAL A 95 -15.30 -6.49 0.43
C VAL A 95 -15.12 -5.14 1.13
N ALA A 96 -14.50 -4.18 0.44
CA ALA A 96 -14.40 -2.79 0.91
C ALA A 96 -15.78 -2.19 1.18
N SER A 97 -15.93 -1.48 2.31
CA SER A 97 -17.19 -0.82 2.63
C SER A 97 -17.54 0.27 1.61
N PRO A 98 -18.82 0.65 1.45
CA PRO A 98 -19.20 1.79 0.62
C PRO A 98 -18.48 3.08 1.03
N GLY A 99 -18.28 3.29 2.34
CA GLY A 99 -17.53 4.43 2.89
C GLY A 99 -16.07 4.44 2.44
N ASP A 100 -15.39 3.29 2.48
CA ASP A 100 -14.00 3.18 2.02
C ASP A 100 -13.89 3.45 0.52
N LYS A 101 -14.82 2.92 -0.27
CA LYS A 101 -14.87 3.18 -1.73
C LYS A 101 -15.08 4.67 -2.01
N GLN A 102 -15.97 5.33 -1.28
CA GLN A 102 -16.24 6.76 -1.44
C GLN A 102 -15.03 7.61 -1.06
N ALA A 103 -14.37 7.31 0.06
CA ALA A 103 -13.15 8.00 0.50
C ALA A 103 -12.00 7.83 -0.51
N LEU A 104 -11.80 6.62 -1.05
CA LEU A 104 -10.84 6.36 -2.12
C LEU A 104 -11.18 7.15 -3.39
N MET A 105 -12.43 7.15 -3.82
CA MET A 105 -12.87 7.90 -5.02
C MET A 105 -12.75 9.42 -4.84
N HIS A 106 -12.91 9.92 -3.62
CA HIS A 106 -12.66 11.33 -3.31
C HIS A 106 -11.17 11.67 -3.46
N LEU A 107 -10.30 10.86 -2.85
CA LEU A 107 -8.85 11.06 -2.93
C LEU A 107 -8.32 10.92 -4.36
N ARG A 108 -8.83 9.95 -5.11
CA ARG A 108 -8.42 9.75 -6.50
C ARG A 108 -8.77 10.94 -7.38
N ARG A 109 -9.98 11.52 -7.25
CA ARG A 109 -10.38 12.74 -7.98
C ARG A 109 -9.49 13.94 -7.67
N GLN A 110 -8.98 14.04 -6.45
CA GLN A 110 -8.05 15.13 -6.10
C GLN A 110 -6.69 15.00 -6.81
N LEU A 111 -6.30 13.78 -7.16
CA LEU A 111 -4.97 13.47 -7.71
C LEU A 111 -4.99 13.22 -9.23
N GLU A 112 -6.13 12.87 -9.82
CA GLU A 112 -6.19 12.43 -11.22
C GLU A 112 -5.69 13.46 -12.24
N SER A 113 -5.82 14.76 -11.96
CA SER A 113 -5.33 15.82 -12.86
C SER A 113 -3.80 15.85 -12.99
N GLN A 114 -3.09 15.48 -11.94
CA GLN A 114 -1.62 15.48 -11.89
C GLN A 114 -1.03 14.10 -12.22
N TRP A 115 -1.82 13.03 -12.08
CA TRP A 115 -1.35 11.66 -12.16
C TRP A 115 -2.06 10.89 -13.28
N LYS A 116 -1.43 10.85 -14.47
CA LYS A 116 -1.96 10.17 -15.67
C LYS A 116 -2.38 8.72 -15.42
N MET A 117 -1.62 7.97 -14.61
CA MET A 117 -1.93 6.57 -14.27
C MET A 117 -3.24 6.40 -13.47
N LEU A 118 -3.80 7.47 -12.90
CA LEU A 118 -5.11 7.45 -12.24
C LEU A 118 -6.27 7.73 -13.20
N GLN A 119 -6.01 8.20 -14.43
CA GLN A 119 -7.01 8.50 -15.45
C GLN A 119 -7.34 7.22 -16.23
N VAL A 120 -8.24 6.40 -15.69
CA VAL A 120 -8.61 5.09 -16.28
C VAL A 120 -9.88 5.18 -17.13
N ALA A 121 -10.59 6.30 -17.08
CA ALA A 121 -11.70 6.58 -18.00
C ALA A 121 -11.18 7.28 -19.25
N ALA A 122 -11.69 6.89 -20.43
CA ALA A 122 -11.44 7.62 -21.66
C ALA A 122 -11.91 9.09 -21.47
N PRO A 123 -11.17 10.08 -22.01
CA PRO A 123 -11.67 11.45 -22.04
C PRO A 123 -13.01 11.45 -22.80
N ALA A 124 -14.01 12.10 -22.18
CA ALA A 124 -15.35 12.25 -22.75
C ALA A 124 -15.34 13.10 -24.02
#